data_AF-A0A6C1KBI4-F1
#
_entry.id   AF-A0A6C1KBI4-F1
#
_cell.length_a   1.000
_cell.length_b   1.000
_cell.length_c   1.000
_cell.angle_alpha   90.00
_cell.angle_beta   90.00
_cell.angle_gamma   90.00
#
_symmetry.space_group_name_H-M   'P 1'
#
loop_
_entity.id
_entity.type
_entity.pdbx_description
1 polymer ?
#
loop_
_entity_poly.entity_id
_entity_poly.type
_entity_poly.pdbx_seq_one_letter_code
_entity_poly.pdbx_strand_id
1 'polypeptide(L)'
;MTGDLETAGVEAGECRFYTTYTGVKLPFRLVEAIPEAQLTHRNTFIRAFFDADGLLAGFDKMVYGEVELAHRYAYHGNGALRRAEVTMDEETVVLAFDEAGAPLGPA
;
A
#
# COMPACT_ATOMS: atom_id res chain seq x y z
N MET A 1 10.84 -18.99 -29.41
CA MET A 1 11.77 -18.54 -28.37
C MET A 1 10.92 -17.83 -27.34
N THR A 2 10.41 -18.62 -26.39
CA THR A 2 9.51 -18.18 -25.32
C THR A 2 10.37 -17.42 -24.32
N GLY A 3 10.23 -16.10 -24.28
CA GLY A 3 10.77 -15.31 -23.18
C GLY A 3 9.85 -15.51 -22.00
N ASP A 4 10.31 -16.27 -21.02
CA ASP A 4 9.82 -16.24 -19.65
C ASP A 4 9.72 -14.77 -19.22
N LEU A 5 8.49 -14.23 -19.17
CA LEU A 5 8.20 -13.16 -18.24
C LEU A 5 8.34 -13.79 -16.87
N GLU A 6 9.52 -13.62 -16.28
CA GLU A 6 9.76 -13.77 -14.87
C GLU A 6 8.76 -12.83 -14.17
N THR A 7 7.60 -13.39 -13.84
CA THR A 7 6.63 -12.78 -12.95
C THR A 7 7.32 -12.84 -11.59
N ALA A 8 8.19 -11.86 -11.34
CA ALA A 8 8.78 -11.61 -10.05
C ALA A 8 7.62 -11.64 -9.05
N GLY A 9 7.60 -12.69 -8.23
CA GLY A 9 6.43 -13.19 -7.56
C GLY A 9 5.65 -12.09 -6.86
N VAL A 10 4.58 -11.64 -7.51
CA VAL A 10 3.44 -11.13 -6.77
C VAL A 10 2.73 -12.40 -6.34
N GLU A 11 3.18 -13.01 -5.25
CA GLU A 11 2.28 -13.88 -4.48
C GLU A 11 1.00 -13.08 -4.36
N ALA A 12 -0.08 -13.60 -4.96
CA ALA A 12 -1.28 -12.83 -5.24
C ALA A 12 -1.88 -12.35 -3.92
N GLY A 13 -1.39 -11.20 -3.47
CA GLY A 13 -1.73 -10.59 -2.22
C GLY A 13 -3.21 -10.28 -2.23
N GLU A 14 -3.84 -10.40 -1.08
CA GLU A 14 -5.27 -10.15 -1.02
C GLU A 14 -5.55 -8.67 -1.29
N CYS A 15 -6.40 -8.40 -2.28
CA CYS A 15 -6.84 -7.05 -2.60
C CYS A 15 -8.16 -6.76 -1.89
N ARG A 16 -8.20 -5.69 -1.08
CA ARG A 16 -9.40 -5.24 -0.36
C ARG A 16 -9.64 -3.76 -0.59
N PHE A 17 -10.89 -3.33 -0.56
CA PHE A 17 -11.26 -1.93 -0.76
C PHE A 17 -11.76 -1.29 0.53
N TYR A 18 -11.49 -0.01 0.70
CA TYR A 18 -11.85 0.74 1.90
C TYR A 18 -12.30 2.16 1.54
N THR A 19 -13.15 2.77 2.38
CA THR A 19 -13.62 4.14 2.16
C THR A 19 -12.50 5.16 2.34
N THR A 20 -11.67 4.96 3.36
CA THR A 20 -10.60 5.89 3.71
C THR A 20 -9.53 5.21 4.57
N TYR A 21 -8.49 5.96 4.92
CA TYR A 21 -7.48 5.57 5.90
C TYR A 21 -7.44 6.56 7.08
N THR A 22 -6.90 6.13 8.20
CA THR A 22 -6.75 6.92 9.42
C THR A 22 -5.42 6.63 10.09
N GLY A 23 -5.04 7.53 11.00
CA GLY A 23 -3.78 7.48 11.74
C GLY A 23 -2.80 8.55 11.29
N VAL A 24 -1.84 8.84 12.18
CA VAL A 24 -0.73 9.76 11.94
C VAL A 24 0.61 9.03 11.87
N LYS A 25 0.60 7.71 12.08
CA LYS A 25 1.77 6.82 12.03
C LYS A 25 1.58 5.82 10.91
N LEU A 26 2.68 5.50 10.24
CA LEU A 26 2.72 4.49 9.19
C LEU A 26 2.93 3.09 9.80
N PRO A 27 2.45 2.03 9.15
CA PRO A 27 1.52 2.06 8.00
C PRO A 27 0.13 2.59 8.41
N PHE A 28 -0.56 3.28 7.50
CA PHE A 28 -1.88 3.82 7.82
C PHE A 28 -2.91 2.70 8.04
N ARG A 29 -3.88 2.96 8.92
CA ARG A 29 -4.97 2.02 9.18
C ARG A 29 -6.11 2.29 8.21
N LEU A 30 -6.54 1.27 7.49
CA LEU A 30 -7.67 1.37 6.57
C LEU A 30 -9.01 1.19 7.32
N VAL A 31 -10.03 1.95 6.91
CA VAL A 31 -11.30 2.04 7.64
C VAL A 31 -12.47 1.87 6.66
N GLU A 32 -13.51 1.18 7.14
CA GLU A 32 -14.74 0.89 6.40
C GLU A 32 -14.47 0.10 5.12
N ALA A 33 -14.34 -1.22 5.27
CA ALA A 33 -14.19 -2.12 4.13
C ALA A 33 -15.40 -2.02 3.19
N ILE A 34 -15.13 -1.93 1.89
CA ILE A 34 -16.12 -1.81 0.84
C ILE A 34 -16.10 -3.10 0.00
N PRO A 35 -17.25 -3.74 -0.23
CA PRO A 35 -17.34 -4.80 -1.23
C PRO A 35 -17.17 -4.22 -2.64
N GLU A 36 -16.47 -4.94 -3.51
CA GLU A 36 -16.12 -4.47 -4.87
C GLU A 36 -17.35 -4.01 -5.69
N ALA A 37 -18.51 -4.65 -5.49
CA ALA A 37 -19.79 -4.28 -6.11
C ALA A 37 -20.30 -2.87 -5.77
N GLN A 38 -19.81 -2.26 -4.68
CA GLN A 38 -20.18 -0.89 -4.28
C GLN A 38 -19.21 0.18 -4.80
N LEU A 39 -18.13 -0.21 -5.48
CA LEU A 39 -17.15 0.75 -6.01
C LEU A 39 -17.69 1.59 -7.16
N THR A 40 -18.57 1.02 -8.00
CA THR A 40 -19.12 1.68 -9.20
C THR A 40 -19.82 3.02 -8.91
N HIS A 41 -20.29 3.23 -7.67
CA HIS A 41 -21.01 4.44 -7.26
C HIS A 41 -20.11 5.45 -6.54
N ARG A 42 -18.80 5.20 -6.45
CA ARG A 42 -17.88 6.03 -5.69
C ARG A 42 -16.85 6.68 -6.59
N ASN A 43 -16.71 7.98 -6.41
CA ASN A 43 -15.64 8.74 -7.03
C ASN A 43 -14.29 8.43 -6.36
N THR A 44 -14.29 8.14 -5.05
CA THR A 44 -13.05 7.92 -4.30
C THR A 44 -13.14 6.67 -3.42
N PHE A 45 -12.10 5.86 -3.45
CA PHE A 45 -11.92 4.71 -2.57
C PHE A 45 -10.45 4.35 -2.43
N ILE A 46 -10.11 3.58 -1.41
CA ILE A 46 -8.77 3.02 -1.21
C ILE A 46 -8.76 1.58 -1.71
N ARG A 47 -7.80 1.23 -2.57
CA ARG A 47 -7.49 -0.13 -3.00
C ARG A 47 -6.24 -0.59 -2.27
N ALA A 48 -6.36 -1.57 -1.40
CA ALA A 48 -5.29 -2.03 -0.52
C ALA A 48 -4.83 -3.44 -0.86
N PHE A 49 -3.53 -3.65 -0.74
CA PHE A 49 -2.85 -4.89 -1.03
C PHE A 49 -2.23 -5.44 0.24
N PHE A 50 -2.53 -6.69 0.56
CA PHE A 50 -1.97 -7.39 1.71
C PHE A 50 -1.00 -8.47 1.23
N ASP A 51 0.10 -8.69 1.94
CA ASP A 51 1.05 -9.77 1.64
C ASP A 51 0.51 -11.15 2.12
N ALA A 52 1.31 -12.20 1.92
CA ALA A 52 0.97 -13.57 2.30
C ALA A 52 0.77 -13.74 3.82
N ASP A 53 1.40 -12.90 4.65
CA ASP A 53 1.26 -12.86 6.10
C ASP A 53 0.04 -12.02 6.54
N GLY A 54 -0.68 -11.42 5.59
CA GLY A 54 -1.83 -10.57 5.85
C GLY A 54 -1.47 -9.17 6.36
N LEU A 55 -0.21 -8.75 6.21
CA LEU A 55 0.23 -7.39 6.51
C LEU A 55 -0.03 -6.48 5.31
N LEU A 56 -0.23 -5.19 5.58
CA LEU A 56 -0.55 -4.21 4.53
C LEU A 56 0.71 -3.90 3.69
N ALA A 57 0.86 -4.55 2.54
CA ALA A 57 1.95 -4.27 1.60
C ALA A 57 1.83 -2.88 0.95
N GLY A 58 0.62 -2.31 0.88
CA GLY A 58 0.43 -0.97 0.33
C GLY A 58 -1.03 -0.66 0.02
N PHE A 59 -1.29 0.56 -0.44
CA PHE A 59 -2.60 0.93 -0.96
C PHE A 59 -2.52 2.04 -2.00
N ASP A 60 -3.53 2.12 -2.86
CA ASP A 60 -3.75 3.20 -3.80
C ASP A 60 -5.02 3.95 -3.43
N LYS A 61 -4.98 5.27 -3.35
CA LYS A 61 -6.16 6.12 -3.28
C LYS A 61 -6.64 6.37 -4.71
N MET A 62 -7.74 5.70 -5.06
CA MET A 62 -8.40 5.85 -6.34
C MET A 62 -9.33 7.06 -6.28
N VAL A 63 -9.22 7.97 -7.25
CA VAL A 63 -10.07 9.16 -7.39
C VAL A 63 -10.45 9.29 -8.86
N TYR A 64 -11.74 9.25 -9.16
CA TYR A 64 -12.32 9.22 -10.51
C TYR A 64 -11.70 8.15 -11.44
N GLY A 65 -11.23 7.04 -10.87
CA GLY A 65 -10.61 5.93 -11.62
C GLY A 65 -9.09 6.04 -11.78
N GLU A 66 -8.49 7.13 -11.32
CA GLU A 66 -7.03 7.36 -11.35
C GLU A 66 -6.42 7.20 -9.97
N VAL A 67 -5.11 6.93 -9.90
CA VAL A 67 -4.39 6.86 -8.62
C VAL A 67 -3.95 8.27 -8.26
N GLU A 68 -4.56 8.86 -7.23
CA GLU A 68 -4.15 10.17 -6.71
C GLU A 68 -2.95 10.04 -5.78
N LEU A 69 -2.88 8.95 -5.01
CA LEU A 69 -1.82 8.70 -4.04
C LEU A 69 -1.57 7.20 -3.90
N ALA A 70 -0.31 6.78 -3.87
CA ALA A 70 0.09 5.40 -3.70
C ALA A 70 1.06 5.23 -2.53
N HIS A 71 0.81 4.22 -1.73
CA HIS A 71 1.67 3.79 -0.64
C HIS A 71 2.18 2.38 -0.91
N ARG A 72 3.48 2.17 -0.70
CA ARG A 72 4.11 0.86 -0.70
C ARG A 72 4.92 0.70 0.57
N TYR A 73 4.74 -0.42 1.25
CA TYR A 73 5.35 -0.73 2.53
C TYR A 73 6.20 -1.98 2.40
N ALA A 74 7.39 -1.92 2.98
CA ALA A 74 8.23 -3.09 3.19
C ALA A 74 8.47 -3.23 4.69
N TYR A 75 8.48 -4.47 5.15
CA TYR A 75 8.68 -4.82 6.55
C TYR A 75 10.04 -5.48 6.76
N HIS A 76 10.57 -5.36 7.97
CA HIS A 76 11.69 -6.15 8.46
C HIS A 76 11.22 -7.58 8.77
N GLY A 77 12.15 -8.52 8.91
CA GLY A 77 11.81 -9.92 9.23
C GLY A 77 11.11 -10.11 10.57
N ASN A 78 11.09 -9.10 11.43
CA ASN A 78 10.35 -9.06 12.69
C ASN A 78 8.93 -8.47 12.56
N GLY A 79 8.50 -8.08 11.35
CA GLY A 79 7.20 -7.44 11.09
C GLY A 79 7.16 -5.93 11.35
N ALA A 80 8.25 -5.30 11.81
CA ALA A 80 8.34 -3.85 11.93
C ALA A 80 8.41 -3.20 10.54
N LEU A 81 7.85 -2.00 10.39
CA LEU A 81 7.97 -1.26 9.14
C LEU A 81 9.44 -0.95 8.88
N ARG A 82 9.93 -1.26 7.69
CA ARG A 82 11.30 -0.98 7.22
C ARG A 82 11.35 0.23 6.31
N ARG A 83 10.38 0.32 5.41
CA ARG A 83 10.35 1.34 4.36
C ARG A 83 8.91 1.66 4.01
N ALA A 84 8.62 2.94 3.82
CA ALA A 84 7.39 3.41 3.22
C ALA A 84 7.72 4.30 2.02
N GLU A 85 7.19 3.96 0.87
CA GLU A 85 7.23 4.78 -0.33
C GLU A 85 5.86 5.40 -0.51
N VAL A 86 5.82 6.72 -0.55
CA VAL A 86 4.60 7.51 -0.74
C VAL A 86 4.75 8.27 -2.04
N THR A 87 3.98 7.87 -3.04
CA THR A 87 3.89 8.56 -4.32
C THR A 87 2.64 9.41 -4.36
N MET A 88 2.79 10.70 -4.64
CA MET A 88 1.70 11.63 -4.88
C MET A 88 1.97 12.32 -6.20
N ASP A 89 1.04 12.17 -7.16
CA ASP A 89 1.25 12.56 -8.55
C ASP A 89 2.53 11.92 -9.14
N GLU A 90 3.58 12.71 -9.36
CA GLU A 90 4.88 12.28 -9.90
C GLU A 90 6.00 12.27 -8.84
N GLU A 91 5.73 12.75 -7.63
CA GLU A 91 6.73 12.83 -6.57
C GLU A 91 6.64 11.60 -5.65
N THR A 92 7.78 10.92 -5.47
CA THR A 92 7.88 9.80 -4.53
C THR A 92 8.79 10.14 -3.37
N VAL A 93 8.23 10.11 -2.17
CA VAL A 93 8.96 10.25 -0.91
C VAL A 93 9.21 8.88 -0.32
N VAL A 94 10.46 8.63 0.07
CA VAL A 94 10.88 7.38 0.70
C VAL A 94 11.22 7.64 2.15
N LEU A 95 10.53 6.96 3.05
CA LEU A 95 10.79 6.96 4.49
C LEU A 95 11.42 5.62 4.88
N ALA A 96 12.54 5.67 5.58
CA ALA A 96 13.21 4.49 6.11
C ALA A 96 13.02 4.39 7.63
N PHE A 97 12.97 3.17 8.14
CA PHE A 97 12.74 2.88 9.54
C PHE A 97 13.69 1.78 10.02
N ASP A 98 14.14 1.88 11.26
CA ASP A 98 14.96 0.85 11.90
C ASP A 98 14.13 -0.37 12.33
N GLU A 99 14.78 -1.40 12.87
CA GLU A 99 14.10 -2.62 13.35
C GLU A 99 13.17 -2.38 14.55
N ALA A 100 13.27 -1.22 15.22
CA ALA A 100 12.36 -0.80 16.26
C ALA A 100 11.16 0.02 15.72
N GLY A 101 11.11 0.27 14.41
CA GLY A 101 10.09 1.09 13.76
C GLY A 101 10.27 2.59 13.97
N ALA A 102 11.45 3.04 14.40
CA ALA A 102 11.76 4.45 14.49
C ALA A 102 12.23 4.99 13.12
N PRO A 103 11.78 6.20 12.71
CA PRO A 103 12.18 6.78 11.44
C PRO A 103 13.69 7.04 11.45
N LEU A 104 14.38 6.44 10.49
CA LEU A 104 15.72 6.85 10.11
C LEU A 104 15.54 8.12 9.29
N GLY A 105 16.28 9.18 9.62
CA GLY A 105 16.19 10.47 8.92
C GLY A 105 16.30 10.34 7.40
N PRO A 106 15.98 11.40 6.63
CA PRO A 106 16.07 11.34 5.17
C PRO A 106 17.47 10.86 4.78
N ALA A 107 17.51 9.83 3.93
CA ALA A 107 18.75 9.35 3.32
C ALA A 107 19.31 10.39 2.34
#